data_AF-A0A9X9R051-F1
#
_entry.id   AF-A0A9X9R051-F1
#
_cell.length_a   1.000
_cell.length_b   1.000
_cell.length_c   1.000
_cell.angle_alpha   90.00
_cell.angle_beta   90.00
_cell.angle_gamma   90.00
#
_symmetry.space_group_name_H-M   'P 1'
#
loop_
_entity.id
_entity.type
_entity.pdbx_description
1 polymer ?
#
loop_
_entity_poly.entity_id
_entity_poly.type
_entity_poly.pdbx_seq_one_letter_code
_entity_poly.pdbx_strand_id
1 'polypeptide(L)'
;MKTYKIFKNPTGQYEAVKQGWSWPAFFFGGIWACVKKIWGLGIGIFVVFIILNLIAGDNPAMGSLVSALGFGVGIVLGLQGNKLREGNLKKRGYQEAPKVIQANNPEAAVAQYISEYEK
;
A
#
# COMPACT_ATOMS: atom_id res chain seq x y z
N MET A 1 17.59 1.13 9.53
CA MET A 1 16.63 0.03 9.74
C MET A 1 15.22 0.58 9.69
N LYS A 2 14.22 -0.23 9.34
CA LYS A 2 12.80 0.16 9.23
C LYS A 2 11.97 -0.74 10.15
N THR A 3 10.89 -0.18 10.71
CA THR A 3 9.95 -0.94 11.54
C THR A 3 8.90 -1.62 10.67
N TYR A 4 8.65 -2.90 10.95
CA TYR A 4 7.67 -3.73 10.28
C TYR A 4 6.69 -4.33 11.27
N LYS A 5 5.42 -4.33 10.90
CA LYS A 5 4.41 -5.20 11.50
C LYS A 5 4.33 -6.48 10.69
N ILE A 6 4.24 -7.61 11.37
CA ILE A 6 4.12 -8.91 10.74
C ILE A 6 2.65 -9.34 10.78
N PHE A 7 2.17 -9.89 9.68
CA PHE A 7 0.81 -10.40 9.54
C PHE A 7 0.90 -11.87 9.16
N LYS A 8 0.22 -12.74 9.90
CA LYS A 8 0.16 -14.19 9.64
C LYS A 8 -1.24 -14.57 9.18
N ASN A 9 -1.34 -15.37 8.13
CA ASN A 9 -2.62 -15.95 7.74
C ASN A 9 -2.84 -17.34 8.38
N PRO A 10 -4.07 -17.87 8.37
CA PRO A 10 -4.35 -19.21 8.90
C PRO A 10 -3.62 -20.34 8.16
N THR A 11 -3.14 -20.10 6.93
CA THR A 11 -2.41 -21.10 6.13
C THR A 11 -0.89 -21.04 6.31
N GLY A 12 -0.39 -20.26 7.27
CA GLY A 12 1.04 -20.17 7.61
C GLY A 12 1.87 -19.22 6.75
N GLN A 13 1.26 -18.38 5.90
CA GLN A 13 1.95 -17.33 5.16
C GLN A 13 2.11 -16.06 6.02
N TYR A 14 3.28 -15.43 5.88
CA TYR A 14 3.62 -14.19 6.56
C TYR A 14 3.76 -13.04 5.58
N GLU A 15 3.24 -11.87 5.95
CA GLU A 15 3.46 -10.62 5.24
C GLU A 15 4.01 -9.56 6.20
N ALA A 16 5.16 -8.98 5.87
CA ALA A 16 5.67 -7.80 6.55
C ALA A 16 5.14 -6.51 5.90
N VAL A 17 4.64 -5.60 6.74
CA VAL A 17 4.19 -4.26 6.34
C VAL A 17 5.03 -3.19 7.02
N LYS A 18 5.75 -2.42 6.20
CA LYS A 18 6.58 -1.31 6.67
C LYS A 18 5.71 -0.23 7.31
N GLN A 19 6.12 0.29 8.46
CA GLN A 19 5.49 1.43 9.09
C GLN A 19 5.95 2.74 8.44
N GLY A 20 5.03 3.68 8.24
CA GLY A 20 5.28 4.97 7.60
C GLY A 20 5.14 4.97 6.07
N TRP A 21 5.89 5.86 5.40
CA TRP A 21 5.74 6.18 3.98
C TRP A 21 5.84 4.98 3.03
N SER A 22 4.96 4.89 2.03
CA SER A 22 4.96 3.87 0.98
C SER A 22 5.35 4.47 -0.36
N TRP A 23 6.62 4.35 -0.73
CA TRP A 23 7.13 4.77 -2.04
C TRP A 23 6.36 4.15 -3.21
N PRO A 24 6.04 2.83 -3.20
CA PRO A 24 5.28 2.25 -4.29
C PRO A 24 3.85 2.78 -4.39
N ALA A 25 3.19 3.08 -3.25
CA ALA A 25 1.84 3.65 -3.28
C ALA A 25 1.82 5.08 -3.83
N PHE A 26 2.87 5.87 -3.53
CA PHE A 26 3.04 7.22 -4.04
C PHE A 26 3.18 7.26 -5.56
N PHE A 27 4.12 6.48 -6.12
CA PHE A 27 4.41 6.53 -7.56
C PHE A 27 3.43 5.74 -8.42
N PHE A 28 2.94 4.60 -7.91
CA PHE A 28 2.18 3.65 -8.74
C PHE A 28 0.69 3.57 -8.37
N GLY A 29 0.24 4.32 -7.36
CA GLY A 29 -1.17 4.51 -7.01
C GLY A 29 -2.06 3.27 -7.19
N GLY A 30 -2.90 3.30 -8.23
CA GLY A 30 -3.83 2.22 -8.56
C GLY A 30 -3.18 0.87 -8.87
N ILE A 31 -2.04 0.85 -9.58
CA ILE A 31 -1.29 -0.39 -9.87
C ILE A 31 -0.81 -1.02 -8.56
N TRP A 32 -0.23 -0.21 -7.66
CA TRP A 32 0.22 -0.70 -6.36
C TRP A 32 -0.95 -1.27 -5.54
N ALA A 33 -2.10 -0.61 -5.56
CA ALA A 33 -3.30 -1.08 -4.87
C ALA A 33 -3.75 -2.45 -5.41
N CYS A 34 -3.77 -2.65 -6.73
CA CYS A 34 -4.07 -3.95 -7.35
C CYS A 34 -3.05 -5.03 -6.96
N VAL A 35 -1.74 -4.72 -7.00
CA VAL A 35 -0.67 -5.65 -6.58
C VAL A 35 -0.84 -6.07 -5.11
N LYS A 36 -1.30 -5.16 -4.24
CA LYS A 36 -1.62 -5.46 -2.83
C LYS A 36 -3.03 -5.99 -2.60
N LYS A 37 -3.73 -6.37 -3.68
CA LYS A 37 -5.08 -6.95 -3.69
C LYS A 37 -6.11 -6.03 -3.02
N ILE A 38 -5.89 -4.71 -3.08
CA ILE A 38 -6.82 -3.66 -2.64
C ILE A 38 -7.64 -3.21 -3.87
N TRP A 39 -8.37 -4.15 -4.47
CA TRP A 39 -8.97 -4.00 -5.79
C TRP A 39 -9.91 -2.80 -5.93
N GLY A 40 -10.79 -2.58 -4.95
CA GLY A 40 -11.73 -1.46 -4.97
C GLY A 40 -11.02 -0.10 -5.04
N LEU A 41 -9.92 0.07 -4.31
CA LEU A 41 -9.10 1.28 -4.37
C LEU A 41 -8.38 1.40 -5.72
N GLY A 42 -7.78 0.29 -6.18
CA GLY A 42 -7.05 0.27 -7.45
C GLY A 42 -7.94 0.66 -8.63
N ILE A 43 -9.06 -0.04 -8.80
CA ILE A 43 -10.04 0.23 -9.85
C ILE A 43 -10.61 1.64 -9.71
N GLY A 44 -10.96 2.07 -8.48
CA GLY A 44 -11.48 3.41 -8.22
C GLY A 44 -10.53 4.52 -8.67
N ILE A 45 -9.23 4.40 -8.38
CA ILE A 45 -8.22 5.36 -8.83
C ILE A 45 -8.15 5.41 -10.36
N PHE A 46 -8.15 4.27 -11.04
CA PHE A 46 -8.13 4.24 -12.51
C PHE A 46 -9.36 4.88 -13.13
N VAL A 47 -10.55 4.53 -12.64
CA VAL A 47 -11.82 5.07 -13.15
C VAL A 47 -11.87 6.58 -12.97
N VAL A 48 -11.54 7.09 -11.78
CA VAL A 48 -11.52 8.54 -11.51
C VAL A 48 -10.50 9.23 -12.41
N PHE A 49 -9.30 8.67 -12.57
CA PHE A 49 -8.27 9.29 -13.41
C PHE A 49 -8.69 9.35 -14.88
N ILE A 50 -9.31 8.29 -15.41
CA ILE A 50 -9.85 8.28 -16.79
C ILE A 50 -10.94 9.34 -16.94
N ILE A 51 -11.92 9.39 -16.02
CA ILE A 51 -13.01 10.38 -16.06
C ILE A 51 -12.47 11.81 -16.03
N LEU A 52 -11.51 12.10 -15.14
CA LEU A 52 -10.91 13.43 -15.03
C LEU A 52 -10.18 13.84 -16.33
N ASN A 53 -9.47 12.92 -16.98
CA ASN A 53 -8.81 13.21 -18.25
C ASN A 53 -9.82 13.38 -19.40
N LEU A 54 -10.91 12.61 -19.42
CA LEU A 54 -12.00 12.79 -20.39
C LEU A 54 -12.68 14.15 -20.23
N ILE A 55 -12.89 14.61 -18.99
CA ILE A 55 -13.45 15.93 -18.70
C ILE A 55 -12.46 17.04 -19.07
N ALA A 56 -11.17 16.85 -18.82
CA ALA A 56 -10.14 17.82 -19.16
C ALA A 56 -10.00 18.02 -20.68
N GLY A 57 -10.16 16.95 -21.47
CA GLY A 57 -9.95 16.96 -22.91
C GLY A 57 -8.57 17.53 -23.26
N ASP A 58 -8.52 18.36 -24.31
CA ASP A 58 -7.28 19.01 -24.75
C ASP A 58 -6.97 20.33 -24.02
N ASN A 59 -7.72 20.67 -22.97
CA ASN A 59 -7.51 21.92 -22.23
C ASN A 59 -6.24 21.83 -21.36
N PRO A 60 -5.18 22.61 -21.63
CA PRO A 60 -3.91 22.48 -20.91
C PRO A 60 -4.01 22.86 -19.42
N ALA A 61 -4.85 23.84 -19.08
CA ALA A 61 -5.06 24.26 -17.70
C ALA A 61 -5.76 23.16 -16.88
N MET A 62 -6.77 22.50 -17.48
CA MET A 62 -7.44 21.36 -16.83
C MET A 62 -6.49 20.15 -16.71
N GLY A 63 -5.69 19.86 -17.73
CA GLY A 63 -4.68 18.79 -17.66
C GLY A 63 -3.64 19.03 -16.55
N SER A 64 -3.22 20.28 -16.37
CA SER A 64 -2.32 20.68 -15.28
C SER A 64 -2.98 20.49 -13.91
N LEU A 65 -4.26 20.87 -13.78
CA LEU A 65 -5.03 20.66 -12.55
C LEU A 65 -5.18 19.17 -12.21
N VAL A 66 -5.51 18.32 -13.19
CA VAL A 66 -5.62 16.86 -13.00
C VAL A 66 -4.27 16.28 -12.56
N SER A 67 -3.17 16.75 -13.14
CA SER A 67 -1.81 16.32 -12.75
C SER A 67 -1.47 16.72 -11.31
N ALA A 68 -1.79 17.96 -10.91
CA ALA A 68 -1.57 18.44 -9.55
C ALA A 68 -2.42 17.65 -8.52
N LEU A 69 -3.68 17.36 -8.86
CA LEU A 69 -4.55 16.50 -8.03
C LEU A 69 -3.99 15.08 -7.94
N GLY A 70 -3.53 14.51 -9.05
CA GLY A 70 -2.89 13.19 -9.08
C GLY A 70 -1.67 13.12 -8.18
N PHE A 71 -0.82 14.15 -8.18
CA PHE A 71 0.31 14.26 -7.26
C PHE A 71 -0.12 14.31 -5.79
N GLY A 72 -1.16 15.12 -5.48
CA GLY A 72 -1.75 15.18 -4.14
C GLY A 72 -2.30 13.83 -3.66
N VAL A 73 -3.03 13.12 -4.52
CA VAL A 73 -3.48 11.73 -4.27
C VAL A 73 -2.29 10.82 -4.03
N GLY A 74 -1.22 10.94 -4.83
CA GLY A 74 0.04 10.23 -4.63
C GLY A 74 0.59 10.43 -3.22
N ILE A 75 0.67 11.68 -2.74
CA ILE A 75 1.14 12.00 -1.37
C ILE A 75 0.28 11.29 -0.32
N VAL A 76 -1.05 11.38 -0.44
CA VAL A 76 -1.98 10.72 0.49
C VAL A 76 -1.77 9.21 0.49
N LEU A 77 -1.61 8.58 -0.68
CA LEU A 77 -1.32 7.15 -0.81
C LEU A 77 0.07 6.80 -0.28
N GLY A 78 1.06 7.68 -0.42
CA GLY A 78 2.37 7.53 0.19
C GLY A 78 2.28 7.48 1.72
N LEU A 79 1.51 8.38 2.33
CA LEU A 79 1.33 8.44 3.78
C LEU A 79 0.48 7.29 4.34
N GLN A 80 -0.60 6.93 3.65
CA GLN A 80 -1.63 6.02 4.17
C GLN A 80 -1.60 4.62 3.54
N GLY A 81 -0.90 4.41 2.43
CA GLY A 81 -0.93 3.16 1.67
C GLY A 81 -0.55 1.94 2.51
N ASN A 82 0.47 2.04 3.36
CA ASN A 82 0.82 0.93 4.24
C ASN A 82 -0.30 0.61 5.25
N LYS A 83 -0.97 1.62 5.81
CA LYS A 83 -2.14 1.42 6.70
C LYS A 83 -3.32 0.78 5.96
N LEU A 84 -3.57 1.21 4.72
CA LEU A 84 -4.60 0.61 3.86
C LEU A 84 -4.28 -0.86 3.56
N ARG A 85 -3.00 -1.19 3.32
CA ARG A 85 -2.55 -2.58 3.17
C ARG A 85 -2.76 -3.39 4.45
N GLU A 86 -2.43 -2.86 5.62
CA GLU A 86 -2.70 -3.54 6.90
C GLU A 86 -4.19 -3.84 7.08
N GLY A 87 -5.06 -2.85 6.84
CA GLY A 87 -6.50 -3.03 6.89
C GLY A 87 -6.99 -4.08 5.88
N ASN A 88 -6.44 -4.10 4.66
CA ASN A 88 -6.79 -5.11 3.65
C ASN A 88 -6.34 -6.52 4.06
N LEU A 89 -5.15 -6.66 4.67
CA LEU A 89 -4.69 -7.95 5.18
C LEU A 89 -5.61 -8.47 6.28
N LYS A 90 -6.01 -7.62 7.23
CA LYS A 90 -6.98 -7.97 8.28
C LYS A 90 -8.32 -8.43 7.70
N LYS A 91 -8.86 -7.70 6.71
CA LYS A 91 -10.09 -8.09 5.99
C LYS A 91 -9.96 -9.44 5.27
N ARG A 92 -8.75 -9.83 4.88
CA ARG A 92 -8.43 -11.12 4.23
C ARG A 92 -8.09 -12.22 5.24
N GLY A 93 -8.35 -12.01 6.53
CA GLY A 93 -8.17 -13.02 7.58
C GLY A 93 -6.76 -13.12 8.14
N TYR A 94 -5.85 -12.19 7.80
CA TYR A 94 -4.54 -12.13 8.43
C TYR A 94 -4.67 -11.56 9.84
N GLN A 95 -3.92 -12.14 10.77
CA GLN A 95 -3.78 -11.65 12.14
C GLN A 95 -2.46 -10.91 12.28
N GLU A 96 -2.50 -9.75 12.94
CA GLU A 96 -1.31 -8.98 13.26
C GLU A 96 -0.55 -9.68 14.40
N ALA A 97 0.74 -9.95 14.18
CA ALA A 97 1.60 -10.50 15.20
C ALA A 97 1.82 -9.50 16.35
N PRO A 98 2.02 -9.98 17.59
CA PRO A 98 2.15 -9.09 18.76
C PRO A 98 3.44 -8.27 18.78
N LYS A 99 4.46 -8.66 18.00
CA LYS A 99 5.78 -8.02 17.97
C LYS A 99 6.02 -7.31 16.65
N VAL A 100 6.55 -6.09 16.76
CA VAL A 100 7.11 -5.35 15.62
C VAL A 100 8.58 -5.68 15.46
N ILE A 101 9.04 -5.77 14.22
CA ILE A 101 10.42 -6.15 13.90
C ILE A 101 11.13 -4.99 13.22
N GLN A 102 12.35 -4.70 13.64
CA GLN A 102 13.22 -3.76 12.93
C GLN A 102 14.13 -4.54 11.99
N ALA A 103 14.02 -4.26 10.68
CA ALA A 103 14.82 -4.93 9.67
C ALA A 103 15.15 -3.99 8.51
N ASN A 104 16.04 -4.44 7.62
CA ASN A 104 16.42 -3.66 6.43
C ASN A 104 15.42 -3.82 5.27
N ASN A 105 14.75 -4.97 5.20
CA ASN A 105 13.74 -5.29 4.18
C ASN A 105 12.62 -6.18 4.78
N PRO A 106 11.47 -6.32 4.07
CA PRO A 106 10.34 -7.12 4.54
C PRO A 106 10.67 -8.59 4.80
N GLU A 107 11.52 -9.20 3.96
CA GLU A 107 11.84 -10.63 4.02
C GLU A 107 12.65 -10.95 5.28
N ALA A 108 13.65 -10.11 5.60
CA ALA A 108 14.43 -10.20 6.82
C ALA A 108 13.55 -10.00 8.07
N ALA A 109 12.54 -9.13 8.01
CA ALA A 109 11.60 -8.94 9.12
C ALA A 109 10.79 -10.21 9.40
N VAL A 110 10.31 -10.89 8.35
CA VAL A 110 9.61 -12.17 8.46
C VAL A 110 10.53 -13.25 9.00
N ALA A 111 11.73 -13.40 8.43
CA ALA A 111 12.69 -14.42 8.84
C ALA A 111 13.07 -14.28 10.32
N GLN A 112 13.35 -13.04 10.76
CA GLN A 112 13.64 -12.76 12.17
C GLN A 112 12.46 -13.13 13.07
N TYR A 113 11.24 -12.72 12.70
CA TYR A 113 10.04 -13.03 13.48
C TYR A 113 9.86 -14.55 13.69
N ILE A 114 9.97 -15.32 12.61
CA ILE A 114 9.81 -16.78 12.66
C ILE A 114 10.89 -17.40 13.56
N SER A 115 12.16 -16.98 13.41
CA SER A 115 13.28 -17.55 14.18
C SER A 115 13.17 -17.31 15.69
N GLU A 116 12.56 -16.20 16.09
CA GLU A 116 12.54 -15.73 17.47
C GLU A 116 11.23 -16.09 18.20
N TYR A 117 10.11 -16.19 17.48
CA TYR A 117 8.77 -16.28 18.08
C TYR A 117 7.90 -17.48 17.64
N GLU A 118 8.31 -18.28 16.65
CA GLU A 118 7.53 -19.41 16.11
C GLU A 118 8.21 -20.78 16.29
N LYS A 119 9.03 -20.93 17.35
CA LYS A 119 9.67 -22.22 17.68
C LYS A 119 8.66 -23.28 18.14
#